data_AF-A0A6N2KX61-F1
#
_entry.id   AF-A0A6N2KX61-F1
#
_cell.length_a   1.000
_cell.length_b   1.000
_cell.length_c   1.000
_cell.angle_alpha   90.00
_cell.angle_beta   90.00
_cell.angle_gamma   90.00
#
_symmetry.space_group_name_H-M   'P 1'
#
loop_
_entity.id
_entity.type
_entity.pdbx_description
1 polymer ?
#
loop_
_entity_poly.entity_id
_entity_poly.type
_entity_poly.pdbx_seq_one_letter_code
_entity_poly.pdbx_strand_id
1 'polypeptide(L)'
;MQDPRQPQKNTYKFLNLDNMVKFTAEELRRIMDLKHNIRNMSVIAHVDHGKSTLTDSLVAAAGIIAQEVAGDVRMTDTRADEAERGITIKSTGISLYYEMSDEALKSYKGERHGNEYLINLIDSPGHVDFSSEVTAALRITDGALVVVDCIEGVCVQTETVLRQALGERIRPVLTVNKMDRCFLELQVDGEEAYQTFSRVIENANVIMATYEDPLGDCQVYPEKGTVAFSAGLHGWAFTLTNFAKMYASKFGVDETKMMERLWGENFFDPATKKWTSKNTGSATCKRGFVQFCYEPIKQIIKTCMNDQKDKLWPMLQKLGVVMKSDEKDLMAKPLMKRVMQTWLPASSALLEMMIFHLPSPATAQRYRVENLYEGPLMMFMPMLSGTVTLMPPHALRV
;
A
#
# COMPACT_ATOMS: atom_id res chain seq x y z
N MET A 1 24.49 -39.99 -38.29
CA MET A 1 23.37 -39.10 -38.65
C MET A 1 22.24 -39.36 -37.66
N GLN A 2 22.09 -38.50 -36.67
CA GLN A 2 21.01 -38.58 -35.67
C GLN A 2 20.09 -37.37 -35.87
N ASP A 3 18.79 -37.63 -35.78
CA ASP A 3 17.67 -36.75 -36.07
C ASP A 3 17.62 -35.51 -35.15
N PRO A 4 17.54 -34.27 -35.68
CA PRO A 4 17.56 -33.03 -34.88
C PRO A 4 16.19 -32.60 -34.32
N ARG A 5 15.17 -33.48 -34.27
CA ARG A 5 13.81 -33.11 -33.82
C ARG A 5 13.31 -33.87 -32.59
N GLN A 6 14.08 -33.85 -31.50
CA GLN A 6 13.55 -34.15 -30.17
C GLN A 6 13.53 -32.86 -29.32
N PRO A 7 12.37 -32.39 -28.85
CA PRO A 7 12.33 -31.28 -27.91
C PRO A 7 12.99 -31.72 -26.60
N GLN A 8 14.00 -30.97 -26.17
CA GLN A 8 14.57 -31.08 -24.83
C GLN A 8 13.42 -30.97 -23.83
N LYS A 9 13.13 -32.06 -23.12
CA LYS A 9 12.23 -32.03 -21.96
C LYS A 9 12.93 -31.19 -20.89
N ASN A 10 12.67 -29.88 -20.89
CA ASN A 10 12.87 -29.05 -19.71
C ASN A 10 11.94 -29.61 -18.63
N THR A 11 12.50 -30.45 -17.77
CA THR A 11 11.90 -30.79 -16.47
C THR A 11 11.84 -29.51 -15.65
N TYR A 12 10.77 -28.75 -15.83
CA TYR A 12 10.32 -27.81 -14.81
C TYR A 12 10.01 -28.66 -13.57
N LYS A 13 10.85 -28.55 -12.55
CA LYS A 13 10.47 -28.97 -11.20
C LYS A 13 9.19 -28.19 -10.88
N PHE A 14 8.05 -28.88 -10.90
CA PHE A 14 6.87 -28.42 -10.19
C PHE A 14 7.29 -28.31 -8.73
N LEU A 15 7.66 -27.10 -8.31
CA LEU A 15 7.85 -26.78 -6.91
C LEU A 15 6.51 -27.07 -6.23
N ASN A 16 6.53 -27.94 -5.22
CA ASN A 16 5.36 -28.23 -4.38
C ASN A 16 4.80 -26.90 -3.85
N LEU A 17 3.68 -26.47 -4.42
CA LEU A 17 2.94 -25.25 -4.03
C LEU A 17 2.42 -25.33 -2.59
N ASP A 18 2.26 -26.54 -2.05
CA ASP A 18 1.79 -26.81 -0.68
C ASP A 18 2.71 -26.25 0.41
N ASN A 19 3.98 -25.98 0.12
CA ASN A 19 4.95 -25.43 1.07
C ASN A 19 5.20 -23.92 0.94
N MET A 20 4.53 -23.23 0.00
CA MET A 20 4.76 -21.79 -0.24
C MET A 20 3.75 -20.91 0.51
N VAL A 21 2.50 -21.35 0.67
CA VAL A 21 1.47 -20.54 1.30
C VAL A 21 1.57 -20.64 2.82
N LYS A 22 1.64 -19.49 3.53
CA LYS A 22 1.77 -19.42 5.00
C LYS A 22 0.51 -19.87 5.76
N PHE A 23 -0.52 -20.35 5.07
CA PHE A 23 -1.81 -20.69 5.66
C PHE A 23 -2.50 -21.83 4.90
N THR A 24 -3.39 -22.52 5.59
CA THR A 24 -4.23 -23.60 5.06
C THR A 24 -5.58 -23.06 4.54
N ALA A 25 -6.24 -23.81 3.67
CA ALA A 25 -7.59 -23.47 3.20
C ALA A 25 -8.62 -23.40 4.35
N GLU A 26 -8.41 -24.18 5.42
CA GLU A 26 -9.25 -24.19 6.61
C GLU A 26 -9.12 -22.87 7.41
N GLU A 27 -7.89 -22.37 7.57
CA GLU A 27 -7.64 -21.08 8.21
C GLU A 27 -8.28 -19.92 7.45
N LEU A 28 -8.17 -19.92 6.11
CA LEU A 28 -8.89 -18.96 5.28
C LEU A 28 -10.39 -19.01 5.52
N ARG A 29 -10.98 -20.21 5.52
CA ARG A 29 -12.42 -20.36 5.70
C ARG A 29 -12.89 -19.82 7.04
N ARG A 30 -12.11 -20.03 8.11
CA ARG A 30 -12.35 -19.47 9.45
C ARG A 30 -12.32 -17.94 9.44
N ILE A 31 -11.33 -17.34 8.78
CA ILE A 31 -11.18 -15.88 8.74
C ILE A 31 -12.28 -15.22 7.90
N MET A 32 -12.79 -15.91 6.86
CA MET A 32 -13.94 -15.42 6.09
C MET A 32 -15.20 -15.16 6.94
N ASP A 33 -15.33 -15.82 8.10
CA ASP A 33 -16.44 -15.57 9.01
C ASP A 33 -16.22 -14.29 9.85
N LEU A 34 -14.98 -13.80 9.97
CA LEU A 34 -14.60 -12.58 10.69
C LEU A 34 -14.76 -11.34 9.80
N LYS A 35 -16.01 -10.96 9.51
CA LYS A 35 -16.37 -9.86 8.59
C LYS A 35 -15.67 -8.53 8.87
N HIS A 36 -15.35 -8.22 10.13
CA HIS A 36 -14.65 -7.00 10.54
C HIS A 36 -13.15 -7.00 10.22
N ASN A 37 -12.58 -8.17 9.96
CA ASN A 37 -11.16 -8.36 9.66
C ASN A 37 -10.88 -8.56 8.16
N ILE A 38 -11.92 -8.44 7.32
CA ILE A 38 -11.80 -8.49 5.87
C ILE A 38 -11.60 -7.08 5.33
N ARG A 39 -10.76 -6.92 4.30
CA ARG A 39 -10.61 -5.69 3.52
C ARG A 39 -10.73 -6.02 2.04
N ASN A 40 -11.77 -5.53 1.37
CA ASN A 40 -11.91 -5.64 -0.07
C ASN A 40 -11.42 -4.36 -0.71
N MET A 41 -10.44 -4.43 -1.61
CA MET A 41 -9.87 -3.25 -2.22
C MET A 41 -9.45 -3.44 -3.66
N SER A 42 -9.42 -2.34 -4.40
CA SER A 42 -8.86 -2.29 -5.76
C SER A 42 -7.60 -1.44 -5.80
N VAL A 43 -6.77 -1.62 -6.82
CA VAL A 43 -5.62 -0.75 -7.09
C VAL A 43 -5.93 0.14 -8.28
N ILE A 44 -5.88 1.46 -8.07
CA ILE A 44 -6.12 2.49 -9.07
C ILE A 44 -4.79 3.12 -9.45
N ALA A 45 -4.49 3.19 -10.74
CA ALA A 45 -3.26 3.82 -11.21
C ALA A 45 -3.41 4.26 -12.67
N HIS A 46 -2.62 5.26 -13.08
CA HIS A 46 -2.36 5.50 -14.49
C HIS A 46 -1.50 4.37 -15.08
N VAL A 47 -1.52 4.22 -16.41
CA VAL A 47 -0.58 3.36 -17.13
C VAL A 47 0.85 3.71 -16.72
N ASP A 48 1.70 2.69 -16.59
CA ASP A 48 3.11 2.81 -16.20
C ASP A 48 3.42 3.43 -14.83
N HIS A 49 2.44 3.69 -13.97
CA HIS A 49 2.69 4.12 -12.57
C HIS A 49 3.17 2.98 -11.64
N GLY A 50 3.37 1.77 -12.17
CA GLY A 50 3.91 0.63 -11.43
C GLY A 50 2.87 -0.13 -10.59
N LYS A 51 1.61 -0.14 -11.03
CA LYS A 51 0.49 -0.87 -10.39
C LYS A 51 0.78 -2.36 -10.26
N SER A 52 1.00 -3.08 -11.36
CA SER A 52 1.26 -4.52 -11.36
C SER A 52 2.48 -4.88 -10.52
N THR A 53 3.58 -4.13 -10.68
CA THR A 53 4.82 -4.32 -9.90
C THR A 53 4.60 -4.17 -8.39
N LEU A 54 3.75 -3.24 -7.97
CA LEU A 54 3.41 -3.05 -6.57
C LEU A 54 2.55 -4.21 -6.06
N THR A 55 1.55 -4.64 -6.84
CA THR A 55 0.71 -5.79 -6.52
C THR A 55 1.54 -7.07 -6.40
N ASP A 56 2.44 -7.34 -7.35
CA ASP A 56 3.36 -8.49 -7.32
C ASP A 56 4.24 -8.49 -6.06
N SER A 57 4.70 -7.31 -5.62
CA SER A 57 5.48 -7.16 -4.39
C SER A 57 4.68 -7.55 -3.14
N LEU A 58 3.37 -7.26 -3.12
CA LEU A 58 2.47 -7.68 -2.05
C LEU A 58 2.25 -9.20 -2.07
N VAL A 59 2.02 -9.78 -3.26
CA VAL A 59 1.81 -11.22 -3.44
C VAL A 59 3.05 -12.01 -3.00
N ALA A 60 4.25 -11.57 -3.39
CA ALA A 60 5.49 -12.24 -3.00
C ALA A 60 5.74 -12.17 -1.50
N ALA A 61 5.43 -11.05 -0.86
CA ALA A 61 5.61 -10.91 0.57
C ALA A 61 4.60 -11.71 1.40
N ALA A 62 3.40 -11.98 0.86
CA ALA A 62 2.40 -12.86 1.46
C ALA A 62 2.81 -14.36 1.42
N GLY A 63 3.98 -14.69 0.86
CA GLY A 63 4.50 -16.05 0.77
C GLY A 63 3.95 -16.82 -0.43
N ILE A 64 2.99 -16.28 -1.16
CA ILE A 64 2.44 -16.91 -2.37
C ILE A 64 3.55 -17.12 -3.43
N ILE A 65 4.61 -16.30 -3.41
CA ILE A 65 5.76 -16.36 -4.35
C ILE A 65 7.09 -16.21 -3.58
N ALA A 66 8.17 -16.80 -4.11
CA ALA A 66 9.53 -16.52 -3.65
C ALA A 66 9.91 -15.05 -3.89
N GLN A 67 10.41 -14.35 -2.86
CA GLN A 67 10.79 -12.93 -2.93
C GLN A 67 11.82 -12.58 -4.02
N GLU A 68 12.61 -13.57 -4.46
CA GLU A 68 13.64 -13.39 -5.49
C GLU A 68 13.06 -13.19 -6.90
N VAL A 69 11.84 -13.67 -7.16
CA VAL A 69 11.16 -13.59 -8.46
C VAL A 69 10.19 -12.39 -8.53
N ALA A 70 9.98 -11.71 -7.40
CA ALA A 70 9.07 -10.59 -7.28
C ALA A 70 9.54 -9.37 -8.09
N GLY A 71 8.71 -8.94 -9.04
CA GLY A 71 8.91 -7.76 -9.90
C GLY A 71 9.46 -8.05 -11.30
N ASP A 72 10.07 -9.23 -11.53
CA ASP A 72 10.57 -9.62 -12.86
C ASP A 72 9.53 -10.44 -13.66
N VAL A 73 8.71 -11.21 -12.95
CA VAL A 73 7.58 -11.97 -13.52
C VAL A 73 6.32 -11.27 -13.07
N ARG A 74 5.75 -10.42 -13.93
CA ARG A 74 4.46 -9.75 -13.68
C ARG A 74 3.36 -10.81 -13.63
N MET A 75 3.00 -11.27 -12.43
CA MET A 75 2.15 -12.46 -12.26
C MET A 75 0.67 -12.14 -12.32
N THR A 76 0.27 -10.89 -12.03
CA THR A 76 -1.11 -10.46 -12.23
C THR A 76 -1.49 -10.40 -13.72
N ASP A 77 -0.50 -10.29 -14.59
CA ASP A 77 -0.63 -10.34 -16.04
C ASP A 77 -0.65 -11.81 -16.50
N THR A 78 -1.74 -12.52 -16.20
CA THR A 78 -1.90 -13.95 -16.49
C THR A 78 -1.91 -14.30 -17.98
N ARG A 79 -2.15 -13.31 -18.86
CA ARG A 79 -2.22 -13.52 -20.31
C ARG A 79 -0.93 -13.11 -21.00
N ALA A 80 -0.59 -13.82 -22.08
CA ALA A 80 0.63 -13.54 -22.86
C ALA A 80 0.65 -12.12 -23.47
N ASP A 81 -0.51 -11.60 -23.87
CA ASP A 81 -0.67 -10.23 -24.40
C ASP A 81 -0.54 -9.15 -23.33
N GLU A 82 -0.93 -9.44 -22.08
CA GLU A 82 -0.71 -8.54 -20.93
C GLU A 82 0.78 -8.42 -20.63
N ALA A 83 1.49 -9.56 -20.52
CA ALA A 83 2.91 -9.60 -20.22
C ALA A 83 3.77 -8.96 -21.33
N GLU A 84 3.41 -9.16 -22.61
CA GLU A 84 4.10 -8.58 -23.77
C GLU A 84 3.94 -7.06 -23.82
N ARG A 85 2.74 -6.54 -23.50
CA ARG A 85 2.43 -5.11 -23.57
C ARG A 85 2.72 -4.36 -22.27
N GLY A 86 2.92 -5.08 -21.17
CA GLY A 86 3.15 -4.51 -19.84
C GLY A 86 1.94 -3.79 -19.24
N ILE A 87 0.72 -4.15 -19.67
CA ILE A 87 -0.54 -3.57 -19.21
C ILE A 87 -1.47 -4.66 -18.66
N THR A 88 -2.22 -4.34 -17.61
CA THR A 88 -3.29 -5.20 -17.10
C THR A 88 -4.52 -5.08 -18.00
N ILE A 89 -4.98 -6.19 -18.57
CA ILE A 89 -6.16 -6.24 -19.45
C ILE A 89 -7.37 -6.80 -18.70
N LYS A 90 -7.19 -7.78 -17.81
CA LYS A 90 -8.25 -8.43 -17.04
C LYS A 90 -8.11 -8.25 -15.54
N SER A 91 -9.25 -8.14 -14.87
CA SER A 91 -9.29 -8.11 -13.41
C SER A 91 -8.90 -9.46 -12.78
N THR A 92 -7.88 -9.47 -11.92
CA THR A 92 -7.48 -10.65 -11.13
C THR A 92 -7.73 -10.41 -9.64
N GLY A 93 -8.24 -11.44 -8.95
CA GLY A 93 -8.50 -11.40 -7.50
C GLY A 93 -7.42 -12.14 -6.74
N ILE A 94 -6.77 -11.48 -5.78
CA ILE A 94 -5.74 -12.05 -4.92
C ILE A 94 -6.17 -11.88 -3.47
N SER A 95 -6.11 -12.95 -2.68
CA SER A 95 -6.34 -12.91 -1.24
C SER A 95 -5.01 -12.98 -0.51
N LEU A 96 -4.76 -12.01 0.36
CA LEU A 96 -3.56 -11.90 1.18
C LEU A 96 -3.96 -12.10 2.65
N TYR A 97 -3.27 -13.01 3.31
CA TYR A 97 -3.36 -13.20 4.75
C TYR A 97 -2.28 -12.36 5.44
N TYR A 98 -2.67 -11.57 6.44
CA TYR A 98 -1.73 -10.80 7.24
C TYR A 98 -2.11 -10.83 8.72
N GLU A 99 -1.13 -11.12 9.57
CA GLU A 99 -1.27 -11.07 11.01
C GLU A 99 -0.60 -9.81 11.54
N MET A 100 -1.40 -8.97 12.19
CA MET A 100 -0.94 -7.73 12.82
C MET A 100 -0.32 -8.03 14.19
N SER A 101 0.75 -7.31 14.58
CA SER A 101 1.25 -7.41 15.95
C SER A 101 0.31 -6.73 16.94
N ASP A 102 0.32 -7.21 18.19
CA ASP A 102 -0.45 -6.59 19.28
C ASP A 102 -0.07 -5.13 19.48
N GLU A 103 1.21 -4.78 19.32
CA GLU A 103 1.68 -3.39 19.42
C GLU A 103 1.08 -2.51 18.34
N ALA A 104 1.04 -2.99 17.10
CA ALA A 104 0.45 -2.24 16.00
C ALA A 104 -1.04 -2.00 16.25
N LEU A 105 -1.77 -2.97 16.80
CA LEU A 105 -3.22 -2.84 17.03
C LEU A 105 -3.59 -1.98 18.24
N LYS A 106 -2.65 -1.54 19.08
CA LYS A 106 -2.95 -0.65 20.23
C LYS A 106 -3.59 0.68 19.81
N SER A 107 -3.19 1.20 18.65
CA SER A 107 -3.73 2.45 18.10
C SER A 107 -4.95 2.25 17.19
N TYR A 108 -5.31 1.01 16.89
CA TYR A 108 -6.45 0.69 16.04
C TYR A 108 -7.77 0.88 16.77
N LYS A 109 -8.68 1.67 16.18
CA LYS A 109 -9.97 2.05 16.79
C LYS A 109 -11.19 1.34 16.20
N GLY A 110 -11.01 0.53 15.17
CA GLY A 110 -12.11 -0.18 14.51
C GLY A 110 -12.55 -1.43 15.26
N GLU A 111 -13.77 -1.90 14.96
CA GLU A 111 -14.22 -3.22 15.36
C GLU A 111 -13.31 -4.29 14.73
N ARG A 112 -12.86 -5.25 15.53
CA ARG A 112 -12.01 -6.37 15.10
C ARG A 112 -12.21 -7.60 15.97
N HIS A 113 -11.91 -8.76 15.41
CA HIS A 113 -11.88 -10.04 16.11
C HIS A 113 -10.51 -10.70 15.95
N GLY A 114 -9.67 -10.64 16.98
CA GLY A 114 -8.29 -11.12 16.89
C GLY A 114 -7.40 -10.23 16.02
N ASN A 115 -6.26 -10.78 15.60
CA ASN A 115 -5.18 -10.05 14.93
C ASN A 115 -4.98 -10.46 13.46
N GLU A 116 -5.76 -11.43 13.01
CA GLU A 116 -5.68 -12.04 11.68
C GLU A 116 -6.56 -11.25 10.70
N TYR A 117 -6.02 -10.82 9.58
CA TYR A 117 -6.74 -10.06 8.56
C TYR A 117 -6.66 -10.73 7.19
N LEU A 118 -7.75 -10.64 6.45
CA LEU A 118 -7.85 -11.10 5.07
C LEU A 118 -8.05 -9.90 4.15
N ILE A 119 -7.07 -9.63 3.29
CA ILE A 119 -7.11 -8.54 2.31
C ILE A 119 -7.37 -9.15 0.94
N ASN A 120 -8.51 -8.82 0.34
CA ASN A 120 -8.85 -9.19 -1.03
C ASN A 120 -8.50 -8.01 -1.94
N LEU A 121 -7.48 -8.19 -2.77
CA LEU A 121 -7.02 -7.25 -3.76
C LEU A 121 -7.62 -7.61 -5.12
N ILE A 122 -8.30 -6.66 -5.74
CA ILE A 122 -8.79 -6.77 -7.11
C ILE A 122 -7.94 -5.86 -7.99
N ASP A 123 -7.14 -6.47 -8.87
CA ASP A 123 -6.28 -5.72 -9.77
C ASP A 123 -7.08 -5.26 -10.99
N SER A 124 -7.58 -4.01 -10.99
CA SER A 124 -8.42 -3.48 -12.08
C SER A 124 -7.58 -2.92 -13.23
N PRO A 125 -7.96 -3.08 -14.51
CA PRO A 125 -7.22 -2.53 -15.65
C PRO A 125 -6.91 -1.03 -15.52
N GLY A 126 -5.69 -0.61 -15.91
CA GLY A 126 -5.28 0.81 -15.87
C GLY A 126 -5.61 1.61 -17.13
N HIS A 127 -6.01 0.93 -18.22
CA HIS A 127 -6.23 1.56 -19.52
C HIS A 127 -7.69 2.01 -19.69
N VAL A 128 -7.91 3.17 -20.32
CA VAL A 128 -9.24 3.78 -20.54
C VAL A 128 -10.21 2.88 -21.30
N ASP A 129 -9.68 2.04 -22.19
CA ASP A 129 -10.47 1.13 -23.02
C ASP A 129 -11.19 0.03 -22.23
N PHE A 130 -10.79 -0.21 -20.97
CA PHE A 130 -11.37 -1.25 -20.10
C PHE A 130 -12.21 -0.67 -18.95
N SER A 131 -12.78 0.52 -19.16
CA SER A 131 -13.58 1.24 -18.14
C SER A 131 -14.76 0.45 -17.55
N SER A 132 -15.36 -0.46 -18.32
CA SER A 132 -16.44 -1.34 -17.83
C SER A 132 -15.95 -2.34 -16.78
N GLU A 133 -14.77 -2.93 -16.97
CA GLU A 133 -14.15 -3.81 -15.96
C GLU A 133 -13.74 -3.03 -14.72
N VAL A 134 -13.19 -1.83 -14.89
CA VAL A 134 -12.81 -0.94 -13.78
C VAL A 134 -14.04 -0.60 -12.92
N THR A 135 -15.16 -0.24 -13.54
CA THR A 135 -16.40 0.06 -12.82
C THR A 135 -16.93 -1.16 -12.06
N ALA A 136 -16.89 -2.34 -12.69
CA ALA A 136 -17.32 -3.59 -12.04
C ALA A 136 -16.43 -3.94 -10.83
N ALA A 137 -15.11 -3.77 -10.95
CA ALA A 137 -14.18 -3.99 -9.84
C ALA A 137 -14.45 -3.04 -8.68
N LEU A 138 -14.64 -1.75 -8.96
CA LEU A 138 -14.92 -0.71 -7.95
C LEU A 138 -16.24 -0.99 -7.20
N ARG A 139 -17.28 -1.48 -7.87
CA ARG A 139 -18.55 -1.81 -7.22
C ARG A 139 -18.43 -2.90 -6.14
N ILE A 140 -17.45 -3.79 -6.25
CA ILE A 140 -17.25 -4.91 -5.31
C ILE A 140 -16.29 -4.53 -4.18
N THR A 141 -15.44 -3.53 -4.36
CA THR A 141 -14.41 -3.14 -3.40
C THR A 141 -14.87 -2.05 -2.44
N ASP A 142 -14.43 -2.12 -1.19
CA ASP A 142 -14.79 -1.18 -0.13
C ASP A 142 -13.76 -0.06 0.05
N GLY A 143 -12.52 -0.31 -0.41
CA GLY A 143 -11.42 0.64 -0.43
C GLY A 143 -10.66 0.64 -1.76
N ALA A 144 -9.83 1.65 -1.97
CA ALA A 144 -8.95 1.71 -3.14
C ALA A 144 -7.56 2.22 -2.77
N LEU A 145 -6.52 1.56 -3.28
CA LEU A 145 -5.14 2.05 -3.24
C LEU A 145 -4.84 2.81 -4.53
N VAL A 146 -4.63 4.11 -4.41
CA VAL A 146 -4.30 5.01 -5.51
C VAL A 146 -2.77 5.10 -5.64
N VAL A 147 -2.24 4.59 -6.74
CA VAL A 147 -0.79 4.59 -7.04
C VAL A 147 -0.46 5.76 -7.95
N VAL A 148 0.40 6.66 -7.48
CA VAL A 148 0.79 7.87 -8.20
C VAL A 148 2.30 7.94 -8.31
N ASP A 149 2.83 8.16 -9.51
CA ASP A 149 4.26 8.35 -9.72
C ASP A 149 4.73 9.66 -9.03
N CYS A 150 5.84 9.60 -8.32
CA CYS A 150 6.41 10.76 -7.65
C CYS A 150 6.91 11.85 -8.60
N ILE A 151 7.21 11.54 -9.87
CA ILE A 151 7.71 12.48 -10.88
C ILE A 151 6.56 12.99 -11.75
N GLU A 152 5.76 12.07 -12.31
CA GLU A 152 4.67 12.44 -13.23
C GLU A 152 3.47 13.03 -12.50
N GLY A 153 3.25 12.61 -11.25
CA GLY A 153 2.13 13.06 -10.43
C GLY A 153 0.79 12.50 -10.88
N VAL A 154 -0.29 13.23 -10.60
CA VAL A 154 -1.65 12.76 -10.88
C VAL A 154 -2.01 13.01 -12.34
N CYS A 155 -2.26 11.94 -13.08
CA CYS A 155 -2.67 11.97 -14.49
C CYS A 155 -4.20 11.84 -14.66
N VAL A 156 -4.70 12.13 -15.86
CA VAL A 156 -6.14 12.14 -16.20
C VAL A 156 -6.83 10.80 -15.91
N GLN A 157 -6.14 9.68 -16.13
CA GLN A 157 -6.71 8.35 -15.83
C GLN A 157 -6.87 8.14 -14.33
N THR A 158 -5.86 8.48 -13.53
CA THR A 158 -5.96 8.44 -12.07
C THR A 158 -7.12 9.30 -11.58
N GLU A 159 -7.29 10.51 -12.11
CA GLU A 159 -8.41 11.38 -11.78
C GLU A 159 -9.77 10.74 -12.14
N THR A 160 -9.89 10.20 -13.36
CA THR A 160 -11.15 9.63 -13.85
C THR A 160 -11.58 8.42 -13.01
N VAL A 161 -10.65 7.50 -12.74
CA VAL A 161 -10.95 6.29 -11.96
C VAL A 161 -11.15 6.62 -10.48
N LEU A 162 -10.39 7.56 -9.92
CA LEU A 162 -10.61 8.04 -8.55
C LEU A 162 -11.99 8.68 -8.40
N ARG A 163 -12.44 9.47 -9.37
CA ARG A 163 -13.79 10.05 -9.39
C ARG A 163 -14.88 8.98 -9.41
N GLN A 164 -14.71 7.93 -10.22
CA GLN A 164 -15.63 6.79 -10.24
C GLN A 164 -15.66 6.08 -8.89
N ALA A 165 -14.49 5.87 -8.27
CA ALA A 165 -14.38 5.24 -6.95
C ALA A 165 -15.11 6.05 -5.87
N LEU A 166 -14.96 7.37 -5.88
CA LEU A 166 -15.64 8.26 -4.94
C LEU A 166 -17.16 8.23 -5.13
N GLY A 167 -17.66 8.18 -6.37
CA GLY A 167 -19.09 8.01 -6.66
C GLY A 167 -19.67 6.68 -6.15
N GLU A 168 -18.86 5.62 -6.11
CA GLU A 168 -19.22 4.32 -5.53
C GLU A 168 -19.00 4.28 -4.00
N ARG A 169 -18.74 5.44 -3.36
CA ARG A 169 -18.46 5.63 -1.93
C ARG A 169 -17.27 4.80 -1.41
N ILE A 170 -16.25 4.62 -2.25
CA ILE A 170 -15.05 3.87 -1.89
C ILE A 170 -14.05 4.78 -1.19
N ARG A 171 -13.45 4.30 -0.09
CA ARG A 171 -12.44 5.07 0.65
C ARG A 171 -11.05 4.93 0.00
N PRO A 172 -10.41 6.03 -0.43
CA PRO A 172 -9.08 5.97 -1.02
C PRO A 172 -7.98 6.00 0.06
N VAL A 173 -6.87 5.31 -0.24
CA VAL A 173 -5.55 5.51 0.37
C VAL A 173 -4.54 5.72 -0.76
N LEU A 174 -3.48 6.50 -0.52
CA LEU A 174 -2.56 6.90 -1.58
C LEU A 174 -1.18 6.27 -1.35
N THR A 175 -0.51 5.87 -2.43
CA THR A 175 0.92 5.59 -2.41
C THR A 175 1.65 6.39 -3.48
N VAL A 176 2.67 7.13 -3.06
CA VAL A 176 3.60 7.86 -3.93
C VAL A 176 4.70 6.88 -4.35
N ASN A 177 4.63 6.38 -5.57
CA ASN A 177 5.46 5.30 -6.11
C ASN A 177 6.66 5.82 -6.92
N LYS A 178 7.58 4.92 -7.26
CA LYS A 178 8.83 5.17 -8.00
C LYS A 178 9.83 6.09 -7.28
N MET A 179 9.78 6.11 -5.95
CA MET A 179 10.71 6.91 -5.16
C MET A 179 12.19 6.57 -5.39
N ASP A 180 12.49 5.36 -5.85
CA ASP A 180 13.85 4.95 -6.26
C ASP A 180 14.45 5.89 -7.31
N ARG A 181 13.65 6.44 -8.22
CA ARG A 181 14.10 7.39 -9.25
C ARG A 181 14.63 8.70 -8.64
N CYS A 182 14.05 9.16 -7.54
CA CYS A 182 14.54 10.34 -6.82
C CYS A 182 15.97 10.15 -6.30
N PHE A 183 16.34 8.92 -5.92
CA PHE A 183 17.65 8.61 -5.34
C PHE A 183 18.69 8.17 -6.38
N LEU A 184 18.28 7.34 -7.35
CA LEU A 184 19.20 6.68 -8.28
C LEU A 184 19.40 7.46 -9.58
N GLU A 185 18.34 8.03 -10.14
CA GLU A 185 18.37 8.72 -11.43
C GLU A 185 18.55 10.23 -11.25
N LEU A 186 17.64 10.86 -10.52
CA LEU A 186 17.55 12.32 -10.41
C LEU A 186 18.44 12.89 -9.30
N GLN A 187 18.79 12.08 -8.29
CA GLN A 187 19.56 12.48 -7.11
C GLN A 187 19.04 13.76 -6.42
N VAL A 188 17.72 13.89 -6.36
CA VAL A 188 17.00 15.10 -5.89
C VAL A 188 17.40 15.45 -4.46
N ASP A 189 17.48 16.73 -4.16
CA ASP A 189 17.63 17.21 -2.79
C ASP A 189 16.40 16.89 -1.94
N GLY A 190 16.58 16.74 -0.63
CA GLY A 190 15.49 16.36 0.25
C GLY A 190 14.32 17.35 0.27
N GLU A 191 14.60 18.66 0.24
CA GLU A 191 13.53 19.66 0.26
C GLU A 191 12.75 19.66 -1.06
N GLU A 192 13.44 19.57 -2.20
CA GLU A 192 12.80 19.50 -3.51
C GLU A 192 11.95 18.23 -3.67
N ALA A 193 12.45 17.09 -3.18
CA ALA A 193 11.69 15.84 -3.14
C ALA A 193 10.43 15.97 -2.27
N TYR A 194 10.54 16.57 -1.08
CA TYR A 194 9.39 16.82 -0.20
C TYR A 194 8.33 17.71 -0.87
N GLN A 195 8.74 18.82 -1.49
CA GLN A 195 7.82 19.73 -2.18
C GLN A 195 7.09 19.02 -3.33
N THR A 196 7.80 18.15 -4.04
CA THR A 196 7.23 17.32 -5.10
C THR A 196 6.18 16.38 -4.54
N PHE A 197 6.50 15.63 -3.48
CA PHE A 197 5.55 14.72 -2.85
C PHE A 197 4.33 15.44 -2.28
N SER A 198 4.54 16.59 -1.63
CA SER A 198 3.47 17.43 -1.10
C SER A 198 2.51 17.88 -2.21
N ARG A 199 3.05 18.31 -3.35
CA ARG A 199 2.23 18.72 -4.51
C ARG A 199 1.44 17.55 -5.09
N VAL A 200 2.02 16.35 -5.16
CA VAL A 200 1.32 15.15 -5.63
C VAL A 200 0.12 14.83 -4.73
N ILE A 201 0.33 14.88 -3.41
CA ILE A 201 -0.72 14.63 -2.42
C ILE A 201 -1.80 15.71 -2.48
N GLU A 202 -1.41 16.98 -2.59
CA GLU A 202 -2.33 18.12 -2.72
C GLU A 202 -3.20 18.00 -3.98
N ASN A 203 -2.60 17.67 -5.13
CA ASN A 203 -3.33 17.46 -6.38
C ASN A 203 -4.37 16.33 -6.25
N ALA A 204 -4.01 15.22 -5.59
CA ALA A 204 -4.96 14.14 -5.32
C ALA A 204 -6.09 14.60 -4.39
N ASN A 205 -5.78 15.37 -3.36
CA ASN A 205 -6.76 15.92 -2.41
C ASN A 205 -7.71 16.95 -3.03
N VAL A 206 -7.26 17.72 -4.02
CA VAL A 206 -8.13 18.65 -4.78
C VAL A 206 -9.21 17.86 -5.52
N ILE A 207 -8.85 16.73 -6.13
CA ILE A 207 -9.81 15.85 -6.80
C ILE A 207 -10.77 15.25 -5.77
N MET A 208 -10.26 14.74 -4.65
CA MET A 208 -11.09 14.14 -3.60
C MET A 208 -12.07 15.15 -2.98
N ALA A 209 -11.64 16.39 -2.76
CA ALA A 209 -12.48 17.46 -2.20
C ALA A 209 -13.57 17.94 -3.17
N THR A 210 -13.36 17.80 -4.48
CA THR A 210 -14.35 18.23 -5.48
C THR A 210 -15.59 17.32 -5.47
N TYR A 211 -15.48 16.10 -4.93
CA TYR A 211 -16.52 15.07 -4.93
C TYR A 211 -16.99 14.71 -3.52
N GLU A 212 -17.25 15.72 -2.69
CA GLU A 212 -17.71 15.54 -1.31
C GLU A 212 -19.17 15.00 -1.27
N ASP A 213 -19.31 13.68 -1.04
CA ASP A 213 -20.56 12.98 -0.74
C ASP A 213 -20.74 12.88 0.81
N PRO A 214 -21.89 12.46 1.38
CA PRO A 214 -22.09 12.32 2.83
C PRO A 214 -21.13 11.39 3.58
N LEU A 215 -20.18 10.74 2.87
CA LEU A 215 -19.19 9.83 3.43
C LEU A 215 -18.20 10.52 4.40
N GLY A 216 -18.09 11.85 4.33
CA GLY A 216 -17.19 12.68 5.13
C GLY A 216 -15.85 12.95 4.43
N ASP A 217 -14.84 13.31 5.22
CA ASP A 217 -13.48 13.60 4.73
C ASP A 217 -12.83 12.35 4.11
N CYS A 218 -12.77 12.33 2.78
CA CYS A 218 -12.12 11.31 1.96
C CYS A 218 -10.69 11.70 1.54
N GLN A 219 -10.18 12.83 2.03
CA GLN A 219 -8.83 13.29 1.68
C GLN A 219 -7.76 12.44 2.37
N VAL A 220 -6.57 12.44 1.78
CA VAL A 220 -5.41 11.69 2.26
C VAL A 220 -4.38 12.62 2.91
N TYR A 221 -3.87 12.19 4.05
CA TYR A 221 -2.95 12.94 4.91
C TYR A 221 -1.79 12.05 5.36
N PRO A 222 -0.54 12.37 5.03
CA PRO A 222 0.63 11.62 5.50
C PRO A 222 0.72 11.54 7.02
N GLU A 223 0.40 12.64 7.71
CA GLU A 223 0.39 12.74 9.17
C GLU A 223 -0.70 11.88 9.84
N LYS A 224 -1.73 11.47 9.08
CA LYS A 224 -2.73 10.49 9.55
C LYS A 224 -2.40 9.05 9.16
N GLY A 225 -1.36 8.83 8.35
CA GLY A 225 -0.94 7.51 7.90
C GLY A 225 -1.64 6.98 6.64
N THR A 226 -2.50 7.76 5.99
CA THR A 226 -3.24 7.33 4.78
C THR A 226 -2.41 7.45 3.50
N VAL A 227 -1.16 7.90 3.60
CA VAL A 227 -0.22 8.03 2.49
C VAL A 227 1.02 7.18 2.74
N ALA A 228 1.32 6.31 1.78
CA ALA A 228 2.55 5.55 1.71
C ALA A 228 3.52 6.13 0.67
N PHE A 229 4.79 5.82 0.87
CA PHE A 229 5.93 6.23 0.08
C PHE A 229 6.62 4.95 -0.38
N SER A 230 6.60 4.65 -1.68
CA SER A 230 6.95 3.32 -2.20
C SER A 230 7.90 3.34 -3.38
N ALA A 231 8.66 2.24 -3.51
CA ALA A 231 9.39 1.87 -4.70
C ALA A 231 9.07 0.40 -5.03
N GLY A 232 7.96 0.21 -5.76
CA GLY A 232 7.45 -1.13 -6.08
C GLY A 232 8.50 -2.03 -6.75
N LEU A 233 9.33 -1.49 -7.65
CA LEU A 233 10.39 -2.25 -8.35
C LEU A 233 11.41 -2.89 -7.39
N HIS A 234 11.70 -2.21 -6.28
CA HIS A 234 12.65 -2.70 -5.28
C HIS A 234 11.95 -3.36 -4.07
N GLY A 235 10.62 -3.35 -4.02
CA GLY A 235 9.84 -4.02 -2.98
C GLY A 235 9.93 -3.39 -1.60
N TRP A 236 10.19 -2.09 -1.52
CA TRP A 236 10.18 -1.34 -0.25
C TRP A 236 9.16 -0.21 -0.26
N ALA A 237 8.54 0.02 0.89
CA ALA A 237 7.63 1.13 1.12
C ALA A 237 7.59 1.48 2.61
N PHE A 238 7.16 2.70 2.91
CA PHE A 238 6.94 3.14 4.28
C PHE A 238 5.77 4.10 4.35
N THR A 239 5.15 4.16 5.52
CA THR A 239 4.28 5.27 5.94
C THR A 239 5.00 6.06 7.03
N LEU A 240 4.49 7.23 7.40
CA LEU A 240 5.05 7.97 8.53
C LEU A 240 4.90 7.22 9.85
N THR A 241 3.95 6.28 9.97
CA THR A 241 3.78 5.45 11.17
C THR A 241 5.02 4.59 11.44
N ASN A 242 5.66 4.05 10.39
CA ASN A 242 6.84 3.21 10.53
C ASN A 242 8.00 4.00 11.17
N PHE A 243 8.26 5.21 10.68
CA PHE A 243 9.29 6.08 11.25
C PHE A 243 8.88 6.68 12.60
N ALA A 244 7.61 7.00 12.81
CA ALA A 244 7.11 7.47 14.08
C ALA A 244 7.32 6.43 15.18
N LYS A 245 6.98 5.15 14.97
CA LYS A 245 7.26 4.05 15.91
C LYS A 245 8.76 3.95 16.26
N MET A 246 9.64 4.09 15.27
CA MET A 246 11.09 4.03 15.47
C MET A 246 11.67 5.20 16.27
N TYR A 247 11.14 6.41 16.09
CA TYR A 247 11.67 7.62 16.70
C TYR A 247 10.94 8.05 17.98
N ALA A 248 9.66 7.73 18.13
CA ALA A 248 8.85 8.00 19.31
C ALA A 248 9.51 7.47 20.58
N SER A 249 9.99 6.22 20.54
CA SER A 249 10.73 5.60 21.64
C SER A 249 12.06 6.29 21.94
N LYS A 250 12.77 6.78 20.91
CA LYS A 250 14.07 7.48 21.05
C LYS A 250 13.93 8.90 21.61
N PHE A 251 12.86 9.61 21.24
CA PHE A 251 12.61 10.98 21.69
C PHE A 251 11.72 11.05 22.94
N GLY A 252 11.11 9.94 23.37
CA GLY A 252 10.17 9.91 24.48
C GLY A 252 8.88 10.68 24.19
N VAL A 253 8.42 10.66 22.93
CA VAL A 253 7.22 11.37 22.45
C VAL A 253 6.20 10.36 21.96
N ASP A 254 4.91 10.66 22.12
CA ASP A 254 3.82 9.85 21.57
C ASP A 254 3.94 9.67 20.05
N GLU A 255 3.57 8.48 19.54
CA GLU A 255 3.67 8.14 18.11
C GLU A 255 2.85 9.10 17.24
N THR A 256 1.63 9.47 17.67
CA THR A 256 0.74 10.38 16.94
C THR A 256 1.37 11.77 16.81
N LYS A 257 1.92 12.28 17.91
CA LYS A 257 2.62 13.58 17.93
C LYS A 257 3.91 13.55 17.11
N MET A 258 4.58 12.41 17.06
CA MET A 258 5.76 12.24 16.21
C MET A 258 5.37 12.25 14.72
N MET A 259 4.27 11.59 14.34
CA MET A 259 3.77 11.64 12.97
C MET A 259 3.44 13.06 12.51
N GLU A 260 2.75 13.84 13.34
CA GLU A 260 2.45 15.26 13.04
C GLU A 260 3.73 16.07 12.81
N ARG A 261 4.80 15.80 13.57
CA ARG A 261 6.10 16.48 13.43
C ARG A 261 6.90 16.04 12.20
N LEU A 262 6.66 14.83 11.71
CA LEU A 262 7.38 14.28 10.56
C LEU A 262 6.88 14.88 9.23
N TRP A 263 5.72 15.54 9.21
CA TRP A 263 5.17 16.15 8.00
C TRP A 263 4.88 17.66 8.19
N GLY A 264 4.66 18.38 7.09
CA GLY A 264 4.32 19.79 7.11
C GLY A 264 5.50 20.72 7.40
N GLU A 265 5.17 21.94 7.84
CA GLU A 265 6.13 23.00 8.22
C GLU A 265 6.76 22.75 9.59
N ASN A 266 7.23 21.53 9.83
CA ASN A 266 7.94 21.13 11.03
C ASN A 266 9.40 20.91 10.71
N PHE A 267 10.28 21.63 11.41
CA PHE A 267 11.72 21.58 11.24
C PHE A 267 12.38 21.12 12.54
N PHE A 268 13.49 20.39 12.41
CA PHE A 268 14.29 19.95 13.54
C PHE A 268 15.73 20.42 13.35
N ASP A 269 16.31 20.93 14.43
CA ASP A 269 17.71 21.32 14.45
C ASP A 269 18.49 20.39 15.39
N PRO A 270 19.42 19.56 14.88
CA PRO A 270 20.27 18.70 15.68
C PRO A 270 21.09 19.43 16.75
N ALA A 271 21.47 20.69 16.48
CA ALA A 271 22.33 21.46 17.39
C ALA A 271 21.56 21.85 18.65
N THR A 272 20.33 22.33 18.49
CA THR A 272 19.47 22.74 19.62
C THR A 272 18.59 21.60 20.15
N LYS A 273 18.44 20.51 19.38
CA LYS A 273 17.51 19.39 19.63
C LYS A 273 16.05 19.84 19.80
N LYS A 274 15.69 20.94 19.15
CA LYS A 274 14.35 21.54 19.23
C LYS A 274 13.62 21.43 17.89
N TRP A 275 12.31 21.26 18.00
CA TRP A 275 11.39 21.38 16.88
C TRP A 275 10.97 22.84 16.71
N THR A 276 10.91 23.33 15.48
CA THR A 276 10.44 24.67 15.14
C THR A 276 9.42 24.60 14.00
N SER A 277 8.41 25.45 14.03
CA SER A 277 7.41 25.56 12.95
C SER A 277 7.82 26.54 11.84
N LYS A 278 9.03 27.08 11.93
CA LYS A 278 9.61 28.00 10.97
C LYS A 278 11.01 27.51 10.61
N ASN A 279 11.35 27.66 9.34
CA ASN A 279 12.72 27.51 8.90
C ASN A 279 13.56 28.64 9.52
N THR A 280 14.54 28.27 10.34
CA THR A 280 15.42 29.21 11.03
C THR A 280 16.56 29.73 10.15
N GLY A 281 16.66 29.27 8.89
CA GLY A 281 17.71 29.64 7.94
C GLY A 281 19.09 29.06 8.27
N SER A 282 19.20 28.30 9.37
CA SER A 282 20.42 27.55 9.70
C SER A 282 20.55 26.36 8.76
N ALA A 283 21.76 26.12 8.24
CA ALA A 283 22.07 24.95 7.42
C ALA A 283 21.81 23.61 8.15
N THR A 284 21.75 23.62 9.49
CA THR A 284 21.46 22.43 10.31
C THR A 284 19.96 22.18 10.50
N CYS A 285 19.12 23.20 10.29
CA CYS A 285 17.67 23.11 10.50
C CYS A 285 17.03 22.54 9.23
N LYS A 286 16.68 21.26 9.27
CA LYS A 286 16.06 20.57 8.15
C LYS A 286 14.62 20.21 8.51
N ARG A 287 13.77 20.12 7.48
CA ARG A 287 12.39 19.66 7.65
C ARG A 287 12.37 18.25 8.24
N GLY A 288 11.39 17.97 9.11
CA GLY A 288 11.26 16.70 9.82
C GLY A 288 11.29 15.50 8.89
N PHE A 289 10.46 15.52 7.83
CA PHE A 289 10.44 14.48 6.81
C PHE A 289 11.83 14.25 6.18
N VAL A 290 12.47 15.34 5.78
CA VAL A 290 13.77 15.29 5.09
C VAL A 290 14.83 14.69 5.99
N GLN A 291 14.89 15.14 7.25
CA GLN A 291 15.92 14.71 8.17
C GLN A 291 15.74 13.27 8.66
N PHE A 292 14.50 12.87 8.98
CA PHE A 292 14.24 11.61 9.67
C PHE A 292 13.83 10.46 8.74
N CYS A 293 13.29 10.77 7.56
CA CYS A 293 12.85 9.78 6.58
C CYS A 293 13.76 9.79 5.34
N TYR A 294 13.83 10.91 4.62
CA TYR A 294 14.49 10.96 3.30
C TYR A 294 16.02 10.80 3.37
N GLU A 295 16.69 11.55 4.25
CA GLU A 295 18.17 11.55 4.33
C GLU A 295 18.75 10.19 4.76
N PRO A 296 18.18 9.47 5.76
CA PRO A 296 18.64 8.12 6.10
C PRO A 296 18.49 7.14 4.93
N ILE A 297 17.39 7.20 4.18
CA ILE A 297 17.17 6.38 2.97
C ILE A 297 18.22 6.72 1.92
N LYS A 298 18.41 8.01 1.62
CA LYS A 298 19.42 8.51 0.66
C LYS A 298 20.83 8.04 1.04
N GLN A 299 21.17 8.10 2.33
CA GLN A 299 22.46 7.66 2.84
C GLN A 299 22.67 6.15 2.66
N ILE A 300 21.69 5.33 3.02
CA ILE A 300 21.76 3.87 2.87
C ILE A 300 21.93 3.49 1.41
N ILE A 301 21.07 4.01 0.53
CA ILE A 301 21.14 3.75 -0.92
C ILE A 301 22.52 4.16 -1.46
N LYS A 302 23.03 5.35 -1.10
CA LYS A 302 24.35 5.82 -1.52
C LYS A 302 25.48 4.93 -1.00
N THR A 303 25.40 4.43 0.23
CA THR A 303 26.42 3.52 0.77
C THR A 303 26.40 2.15 0.11
N CYS A 304 25.22 1.61 -0.23
CA CYS A 304 25.08 0.36 -0.96
C CYS A 304 25.62 0.49 -2.39
N MET A 305 25.29 1.59 -3.09
CA MET A 305 25.70 1.80 -4.48
C MET A 305 27.22 2.08 -4.64
N ASN A 306 27.87 2.59 -3.60
CA ASN A 306 29.32 2.82 -3.57
C ASN A 306 30.11 1.68 -2.88
N ASP A 307 29.45 0.56 -2.58
CA ASP A 307 30.02 -0.62 -1.89
C ASP A 307 30.77 -0.28 -0.58
N GLN A 308 30.31 0.76 0.14
CA GLN A 308 30.91 1.20 1.41
C GLN A 308 30.43 0.33 2.59
N LYS A 309 30.73 -0.97 2.53
CA LYS A 309 30.29 -1.98 3.52
C LYS A 309 30.68 -1.61 4.96
N ASP A 310 31.87 -1.03 5.16
CA ASP A 310 32.36 -0.58 6.47
C ASP A 310 31.46 0.45 7.15
N LYS A 311 30.78 1.30 6.36
CA LYS A 311 29.83 2.30 6.86
C LYS A 311 28.40 1.77 6.91
N LEU A 312 28.05 0.88 5.98
CA LEU A 312 26.71 0.30 5.88
C LEU A 312 26.37 -0.56 7.10
N TRP A 313 27.24 -1.49 7.50
CA TRP A 313 26.92 -2.44 8.58
C TRP A 313 26.64 -1.75 9.93
N PRO A 314 27.45 -0.77 10.38
CA PRO A 314 27.14 -0.02 11.60
C PRO A 314 25.82 0.76 11.52
N MET A 315 25.44 1.26 10.34
CA MET A 315 24.14 1.93 10.15
C MET A 315 22.98 0.96 10.27
N LEU A 316 23.07 -0.21 9.60
CA LEU A 316 22.04 -1.24 9.67
C LEU A 316 21.86 -1.79 11.08
N GLN A 317 22.96 -1.97 11.83
CA GLN A 317 22.90 -2.39 13.22
C GLN A 317 22.17 -1.38 14.11
N LYS A 318 22.38 -0.07 13.92
CA LYS A 318 21.65 1.00 14.65
C LYS A 318 20.16 1.06 14.32
N LEU A 319 19.79 0.56 13.14
CA LEU A 319 18.41 0.47 12.68
C LEU A 319 17.76 -0.87 13.06
N GLY A 320 18.51 -1.80 13.66
CA GLY A 320 18.02 -3.13 14.04
C GLY A 320 17.84 -4.08 12.85
N VAL A 321 18.46 -3.79 11.70
CA VAL A 321 18.34 -4.60 10.48
C VAL A 321 19.39 -5.71 10.49
N VAL A 322 18.91 -6.96 10.50
CA VAL A 322 19.76 -8.16 10.48
C VAL A 322 19.71 -8.80 9.10
N MET A 323 20.88 -8.97 8.48
CA MET A 323 21.03 -9.61 7.17
C MET A 323 21.69 -10.99 7.30
N LYS A 324 21.30 -11.93 6.45
CA LYS A 324 21.92 -13.27 6.36
C LYS A 324 23.32 -13.20 5.76
N SER A 325 24.12 -14.26 5.92
CA SER A 325 25.54 -14.24 5.50
C SER A 325 25.72 -14.14 3.99
N ASP A 326 24.91 -14.87 3.23
CA ASP A 326 24.85 -14.88 1.77
C ASP A 326 24.40 -13.52 1.19
N GLU A 327 23.48 -12.84 1.86
CA GLU A 327 23.00 -11.52 1.47
C GLU A 327 24.08 -10.43 1.60
N LYS A 328 25.11 -10.65 2.43
CA LYS A 328 26.23 -9.71 2.62
C LYS A 328 27.23 -9.71 1.47
N ASP A 329 27.23 -10.77 0.67
CA ASP A 329 28.14 -10.92 -0.48
C ASP A 329 27.63 -10.14 -1.70
N LEU A 330 26.34 -9.79 -1.72
CA LEU A 330 25.75 -8.92 -2.73
C LEU A 330 26.47 -7.55 -2.80
N MET A 331 26.41 -6.93 -3.97
CA MET A 331 27.01 -5.61 -4.25
C MET A 331 26.03 -4.70 -4.99
N ALA A 332 26.23 -3.39 -4.91
CA ALA A 332 25.46 -2.37 -5.62
C ALA A 332 23.92 -2.58 -5.55
N LYS A 333 23.25 -2.68 -6.71
CA LYS A 333 21.78 -2.73 -6.81
C LYS A 333 21.16 -3.96 -6.10
N PRO A 334 21.63 -5.20 -6.28
CA PRO A 334 21.15 -6.35 -5.51
C PRO A 334 21.23 -6.17 -3.99
N LEU A 335 22.36 -5.63 -3.49
CA LEU A 335 22.53 -5.37 -2.06
C LEU A 335 21.53 -4.33 -1.57
N MET A 336 21.39 -3.22 -2.31
CA MET A 336 20.44 -2.16 -2.00
C MET A 336 19.00 -2.68 -1.96
N LYS A 337 18.57 -3.46 -2.97
CA LYS A 337 17.25 -4.10 -3.01
C LYS A 337 17.04 -4.92 -1.73
N ARG A 338 17.98 -5.79 -1.36
CA ARG A 338 17.82 -6.68 -0.20
C ARG A 338 17.80 -5.95 1.14
N VAL A 339 18.68 -4.96 1.30
CA VAL A 339 18.74 -4.11 2.50
C VAL A 339 17.42 -3.36 2.67
N MET A 340 16.90 -2.74 1.61
CA MET A 340 15.66 -1.98 1.68
C MET A 340 14.43 -2.85 1.93
N GLN A 341 14.37 -4.04 1.32
CA GLN A 341 13.30 -5.02 1.58
C GLN A 341 13.28 -5.52 3.03
N THR A 342 14.44 -5.59 3.67
CA THR A 342 14.55 -6.05 5.07
C THR A 342 14.26 -4.90 6.04
N TRP A 343 14.69 -3.68 5.71
CA TRP A 343 14.50 -2.52 6.58
C TRP A 343 13.09 -1.95 6.51
N LEU A 344 12.54 -1.78 5.31
CA LEU A 344 11.23 -1.18 5.05
C LEU A 344 10.43 -2.05 4.06
N PRO A 345 9.99 -3.27 4.46
CA PRO A 345 9.26 -4.16 3.57
C PRO A 345 7.97 -3.49 3.07
N ALA A 346 7.76 -3.47 1.74
CA ALA A 346 6.59 -2.82 1.17
C ALA A 346 5.26 -3.39 1.69
N SER A 347 5.22 -4.71 1.92
CA SER A 347 4.03 -5.39 2.42
C SER A 347 3.61 -4.96 3.81
N SER A 348 4.54 -4.84 4.75
CA SER A 348 4.20 -4.39 6.11
C SER A 348 3.61 -2.99 6.08
N ALA A 349 4.26 -2.04 5.39
CA ALA A 349 3.79 -0.67 5.33
C ALA A 349 2.41 -0.54 4.65
N LEU A 350 2.22 -1.19 3.49
CA LEU A 350 1.00 -1.08 2.72
C LEU A 350 -0.16 -1.86 3.36
N LEU A 351 0.07 -3.07 3.87
CA LEU A 351 -0.98 -3.87 4.51
C LEU A 351 -1.41 -3.25 5.84
N GLU A 352 -0.48 -2.75 6.66
CA GLU A 352 -0.83 -1.99 7.86
C GLU A 352 -1.69 -0.77 7.50
N MET A 353 -1.28 0.02 6.50
CA MET A 353 -2.06 1.17 6.03
C MET A 353 -3.48 0.76 5.60
N MET A 354 -3.62 -0.31 4.83
CA MET A 354 -4.91 -0.82 4.37
C MET A 354 -5.80 -1.26 5.54
N ILE A 355 -5.26 -2.01 6.50
CA ILE A 355 -6.02 -2.51 7.66
C ILE A 355 -6.53 -1.35 8.51
N PHE A 356 -5.69 -0.32 8.70
CA PHE A 356 -6.00 0.85 9.52
C PHE A 356 -7.04 1.78 8.90
N HIS A 357 -6.95 2.04 7.59
CA HIS A 357 -7.70 3.13 6.97
C HIS A 357 -8.83 2.67 6.07
N LEU A 358 -8.76 1.45 5.52
CA LEU A 358 -9.85 0.92 4.71
C LEU A 358 -10.93 0.31 5.62
N PRO A 359 -12.21 0.51 5.28
CA PRO A 359 -13.32 -0.04 6.07
C PRO A 359 -13.44 -1.55 5.86
N SER A 360 -14.00 -2.22 6.85
CA SER A 360 -14.47 -3.60 6.68
C SER A 360 -15.75 -3.63 5.83
N PRO A 361 -16.07 -4.75 5.15
CA PRO A 361 -17.35 -4.90 4.45
C PRO A 361 -18.55 -4.65 5.37
N ALA A 362 -18.48 -5.07 6.63
CA ALA A 362 -19.54 -4.84 7.62
C ALA A 362 -19.76 -3.35 7.94
N THR A 363 -18.70 -2.54 7.85
CA THR A 363 -18.77 -1.09 8.01
C THR A 363 -19.21 -0.41 6.71
N ALA A 364 -18.61 -0.81 5.58
CA ALA A 364 -18.84 -0.21 4.27
C ALA A 364 -20.28 -0.37 3.78
N GLN A 365 -20.84 -1.58 3.92
CA GLN A 365 -22.21 -1.88 3.48
C GLN A 365 -23.27 -0.98 4.13
N ARG A 366 -23.03 -0.47 5.36
CA ARG A 366 -23.98 0.41 6.05
C ARG A 366 -24.29 1.69 5.29
N TYR A 367 -23.31 2.24 4.58
CA TYR A 367 -23.48 3.48 3.79
C TYR A 367 -23.48 3.23 2.28
N ARG A 368 -23.04 2.05 1.81
CA ARG A 368 -23.03 1.70 0.36
C ARG A 368 -24.31 1.03 -0.10
N VAL A 369 -25.12 0.47 0.79
CA VAL A 369 -26.34 -0.27 0.41
C VAL A 369 -27.29 0.56 -0.45
N GLU A 370 -27.40 1.87 -0.20
CA GLU A 370 -28.23 2.80 -0.99
C GLU A 370 -27.76 2.92 -2.45
N ASN A 371 -26.46 2.83 -2.69
CA ASN A 371 -25.90 2.91 -4.05
C ASN A 371 -25.93 1.55 -4.75
N LEU A 372 -25.87 0.44 -4.00
CA LEU A 372 -25.78 -0.91 -4.55
C LEU A 372 -27.14 -1.57 -4.78
N TYR A 373 -28.18 -1.19 -4.04
CA TYR A 373 -29.50 -1.83 -4.09
C TYR A 373 -30.58 -0.85 -4.56
N GLU A 374 -31.19 -1.14 -5.71
CA GLU A 374 -32.24 -0.30 -6.31
C GLU A 374 -33.65 -0.56 -5.75
N GLY A 375 -33.82 -1.60 -4.93
CA GLY A 375 -35.11 -1.97 -4.35
C GLY A 375 -35.47 -1.22 -3.06
N PRO A 376 -36.71 -1.36 -2.56
CA PRO A 376 -37.15 -0.68 -1.34
C PRO A 376 -36.45 -1.21 -0.08
N LEU A 377 -35.68 -0.34 0.60
CA LEU A 377 -34.96 -0.66 1.83
C LEU A 377 -35.88 -1.02 3.02
N MET A 378 -37.15 -0.58 2.99
CA MET A 378 -38.13 -0.84 4.05
C MET A 378 -38.40 -2.34 4.29
N MET A 379 -38.24 -3.21 3.29
CA MET A 379 -38.40 -4.65 3.48
C MET A 379 -37.23 -5.32 4.23
N PHE A 380 -36.07 -4.65 4.35
CA PHE A 380 -34.81 -5.24 4.86
C PHE A 380 -34.33 -4.69 6.21
N MET A 381 -34.85 -3.54 6.69
CA MET A 381 -34.45 -2.97 7.98
C MET A 381 -34.57 -3.92 9.21
N PRO A 382 -35.51 -4.89 9.27
CA PRO A 382 -35.53 -5.86 10.36
C PRO A 382 -34.34 -6.83 10.36
N MET A 383 -33.69 -7.07 9.22
CA MET A 383 -32.55 -7.99 9.10
C MET A 383 -31.20 -7.32 9.42
N LEU A 384 -31.04 -6.02 9.17
CA LEU A 384 -29.78 -5.30 9.41
C LEU A 384 -29.63 -4.79 10.85
N SER A 385 -30.73 -4.63 11.59
CA SER A 385 -30.72 -4.09 12.96
C SER A 385 -30.72 -5.16 14.06
N GLY A 386 -30.80 -6.45 13.72
CA GLY A 386 -30.92 -7.53 14.71
C GLY A 386 -32.22 -7.51 15.54
N THR A 387 -33.13 -6.57 15.28
CA THR A 387 -34.43 -6.47 15.94
C THR A 387 -35.49 -7.04 15.01
N VAL A 388 -35.89 -8.29 15.27
CA VAL A 388 -37.09 -8.88 14.66
C VAL A 388 -38.32 -8.19 15.26
N THR A 389 -38.74 -7.08 14.66
CA THR A 389 -40.08 -6.56 14.91
C THR A 389 -40.99 -7.14 13.85
N LEU A 390 -41.77 -8.15 14.24
CA LEU A 390 -42.85 -8.72 13.43
C LEU A 390 -43.80 -7.58 13.00
N MET A 391 -43.92 -7.34 11.69
CA MET A 391 -44.99 -6.49 11.18
C MET A 391 -46.35 -7.19 11.38
N PRO A 392 -47.43 -6.44 11.74
CA PRO A 392 -48.76 -7.00 11.90
C PRO A 392 -49.41 -7.37 10.55
N PRO A 393 -50.31 -8.39 10.53
CA PRO A 393 -50.72 -9.09 9.31
C PRO A 393 -51.84 -8.40 8.50
N HIS A 394 -51.76 -7.09 8.24
CA HIS A 394 -52.84 -6.36 7.55
C HIS A 394 -52.47 -5.53 6.32
N ALA A 395 -51.26 -5.67 5.76
CA ALA A 395 -50.88 -4.96 4.54
C ALA A 395 -50.72 -5.90 3.33
N LEU A 396 -51.80 -6.58 2.93
CA LEU A 396 -51.92 -7.25 1.63
C LEU A 396 -53.40 -7.37 1.23
N ARG A 397 -54.03 -6.22 0.98
CA ARG A 397 -55.21 -6.04 0.12
C ARG A 397 -55.16 -4.61 -0.44
N VAL A 398 -54.75 -4.45 -1.68
CA VAL A 398 -55.59 -4.14 -2.87
C VAL A 398 -54.78 -4.50 -4.09
#